data_AF-A0A956RE34-F1
#
_entry.id   AF-A0A956RE34-F1
#
_cell.length_a   1.000
_cell.length_b   1.000
_cell.length_c   1.000
_cell.angle_alpha   90.00
_cell.angle_beta   90.00
_cell.angle_gamma   90.00
#
_symmetry.space_group_name_H-M   'P 1'
#
loop_
_entity.id
_entity.type
_entity.pdbx_description
1 polymer ?
#
loop_
_entity_poly.entity_id
_entity_poly.type
_entity_poly.pdbx_seq_one_letter_code
_entity_poly.pdbx_strand_id
1 'polypeptide(L)'
;RRRELDDFAELCVADAHPRSPPSLLARAEETRLLVKALRQLSLAQQMVVELSYFEGLRGREIAELLGVPESTVRTHLERGRKRLVKITRELAENPALAESTISGLSTWVEDIRQNIGLTPDS
;
A
#
# COMPACT_ATOMS: atom_id res chain seq x y z
N ARG A 1 29.71 -37.43 -3.64
CA ARG A 1 29.29 -36.24 -4.42
C ARG A 1 27.77 -36.01 -4.34
N ARG A 2 27.18 -36.09 -3.14
CA ARG A 2 25.73 -35.87 -2.90
C ARG A 2 25.48 -34.87 -1.75
N ARG A 3 26.50 -34.59 -0.91
CA ARG A 3 26.43 -33.62 0.19
C ARG A 3 26.49 -32.15 -0.24
N GLU A 4 27.02 -31.84 -1.43
CA GLU A 4 27.23 -30.44 -1.85
C GLU A 4 25.95 -29.75 -2.35
N LEU A 5 24.90 -30.50 -2.71
CA LEU A 5 23.62 -29.94 -3.15
C LEU A 5 22.65 -29.68 -1.99
N ASP A 6 22.80 -30.40 -0.87
CA ASP A 6 21.99 -30.19 0.33
C ASP A 6 22.42 -28.90 1.07
N ASP A 7 23.72 -28.55 1.06
CA ASP A 7 24.25 -27.29 1.62
C ASP A 7 23.73 -26.03 0.88
N PHE A 8 23.46 -26.14 -0.42
CA PHE A 8 22.92 -25.02 -1.21
C PHE A 8 21.44 -24.75 -0.91
N ALA A 9 20.69 -25.79 -0.54
CA ALA A 9 19.28 -25.66 -0.18
C ALA A 9 19.10 -24.96 1.18
N GLU A 10 20.02 -25.16 2.12
CA GLU A 10 20.06 -24.43 3.40
C GLU A 10 20.46 -22.96 3.24
N LEU A 11 21.27 -22.62 2.23
CA LEU A 11 21.67 -21.23 1.95
C LEU A 11 20.58 -20.39 1.28
N CYS A 12 19.63 -21.01 0.57
CA CYS A 12 18.61 -20.31 -0.21
C CYS A 12 17.39 -19.83 0.60
N VAL A 13 17.38 -20.00 1.92
CA VAL A 13 16.24 -19.58 2.77
C VAL A 13 16.57 -18.36 3.64
N ALA A 14 17.84 -17.93 3.70
CA ALA A 14 18.28 -17.02 4.76
C ALA A 14 18.25 -15.52 4.44
N ASP A 15 18.06 -15.07 3.19
CA ASP A 15 17.97 -13.63 2.93
C ASP A 15 17.04 -13.32 1.75
N ALA A 16 15.77 -13.12 2.05
CA ALA A 16 14.95 -12.17 1.29
C ALA A 16 15.48 -10.76 1.59
N HIS A 17 16.73 -10.48 1.19
CA HIS A 17 17.32 -9.18 1.35
C HIS A 17 16.39 -8.18 0.64
N PRO A 18 15.99 -7.05 1.26
CA PRO A 18 15.01 -6.13 0.68
C PRO A 18 15.39 -5.59 -0.71
N ARG A 19 16.68 -5.70 -1.07
CA ARG A 19 17.27 -5.30 -2.36
C ARG A 19 17.71 -6.47 -3.23
N SER A 20 17.31 -7.70 -2.92
CA SER A 20 17.54 -8.85 -3.80
C SER A 20 16.70 -8.72 -5.09
N PRO A 21 17.13 -9.28 -6.23
CA PRO A 21 16.33 -9.20 -7.46
C PRO A 21 14.89 -9.74 -7.31
N PRO A 22 14.63 -10.89 -6.64
CA PRO A 22 13.27 -11.36 -6.41
C PRO A 22 12.41 -10.41 -5.56
N SER A 23 12.96 -9.81 -4.51
CA SER A 23 12.21 -8.88 -3.66
C SER A 23 11.89 -7.55 -4.39
N LEU A 24 12.78 -7.11 -5.28
CA LEU A 24 12.53 -5.94 -6.14
C LEU A 24 11.40 -6.21 -7.15
N LEU A 25 11.36 -7.41 -7.73
CA LEU A 25 10.29 -7.82 -8.64
C LEU A 25 8.94 -7.91 -7.92
N ALA A 26 8.88 -8.53 -6.74
CA ALA A 26 7.66 -8.60 -5.93
C ALA A 26 7.11 -7.19 -5.61
N ARG A 27 7.98 -6.26 -5.20
CA ARG A 27 7.58 -4.85 -4.97
C ARG A 27 7.06 -4.15 -6.22
N ALA A 28 7.66 -4.42 -7.39
CA ALA A 28 7.19 -3.86 -8.65
C ALA A 28 5.79 -4.39 -9.00
N GLU A 29 5.53 -5.67 -8.76
CA GLU A 29 4.21 -6.29 -8.95
C GLU A 29 3.15 -5.72 -8.00
N GLU A 30 3.47 -5.61 -6.70
CA GLU A 30 2.62 -4.97 -5.68
C GLU A 30 2.30 -3.52 -6.07
N THR A 31 3.30 -2.74 -6.47
CA THR A 31 3.14 -1.35 -6.91
C THR A 31 2.23 -1.27 -8.15
N ARG A 32 2.46 -2.13 -9.14
CA ARG A 32 1.64 -2.17 -10.36
C ARG A 32 0.18 -2.51 -10.04
N LEU A 33 -0.04 -3.48 -9.15
CA LEU A 33 -1.36 -3.87 -8.70
C LEU A 33 -2.06 -2.73 -7.97
N LEU A 34 -1.38 -2.06 -7.04
CA LEU A 34 -1.91 -0.92 -6.30
C LEU A 34 -2.33 0.23 -7.23
N VAL A 35 -1.47 0.62 -8.18
CA VAL A 35 -1.78 1.68 -9.15
C VAL A 35 -3.01 1.32 -9.98
N LYS A 36 -3.14 0.06 -10.42
CA LYS A 36 -4.33 -0.38 -11.15
C LYS A 36 -5.58 -0.32 -10.27
N ALA A 37 -5.50 -0.72 -9.01
CA ALA A 37 -6.62 -0.72 -8.10
C ALA A 37 -7.08 0.71 -7.74
N LEU A 38 -6.14 1.64 -7.52
CA LEU A 38 -6.43 3.06 -7.30
C LEU A 38 -7.19 3.69 -8.47
N ARG A 39 -6.79 3.39 -9.71
CA ARG A 39 -7.45 3.88 -10.94
C ARG A 39 -8.88 3.38 -11.15
N GLN A 40 -9.32 2.39 -10.40
CA GLN A 40 -10.70 1.88 -10.44
C GLN A 40 -11.60 2.48 -9.35
N LEU A 41 -11.05 3.29 -8.45
CA LEU A 41 -11.86 4.09 -7.54
C LEU A 41 -12.58 5.20 -8.30
N SER A 42 -13.67 5.72 -7.73
CA SER A 42 -14.22 6.98 -8.27
C SER A 42 -13.21 8.11 -8.06
N LEU A 43 -13.21 9.12 -8.92
CA LEU A 43 -12.25 10.24 -8.83
C LEU A 43 -12.21 10.86 -7.42
N ALA A 44 -13.38 11.10 -6.81
CA ALA A 44 -13.46 11.63 -5.45
C ALA A 44 -12.83 10.69 -4.40
N GLN A 45 -13.02 9.37 -4.53
CA GLN A 45 -12.42 8.40 -3.62
C GLN A 45 -10.90 8.31 -3.82
N GLN A 46 -10.46 8.27 -5.08
CA GLN A 46 -9.04 8.21 -5.43
C GLN A 46 -8.31 9.43 -4.87
N MET A 47 -8.82 10.64 -5.11
CA MET A 47 -8.22 11.88 -4.62
C MET A 47 -8.05 11.89 -3.10
N VAL A 48 -9.12 11.60 -2.34
CA VAL A 48 -9.01 11.64 -0.87
C VAL A 48 -8.10 10.54 -0.35
N VAL A 49 -8.07 9.36 -0.98
CA VAL A 49 -7.14 8.28 -0.64
C VAL A 49 -5.71 8.73 -0.92
N GLU A 50 -5.41 9.24 -2.11
CA GLU A 50 -4.05 9.68 -2.47
C GLU A 50 -3.55 10.80 -1.53
N LEU A 51 -4.37 11.83 -1.27
CA LEU A 51 -4.02 12.91 -0.35
C LEU A 51 -3.81 12.42 1.09
N SER A 52 -4.61 11.44 1.54
CA SER A 52 -4.46 10.90 2.89
C SER A 52 -3.23 9.99 3.03
N TYR A 53 -2.90 9.21 1.99
CA TYR A 53 -1.88 8.17 2.04
C TYR A 53 -0.50 8.65 1.58
N PHE A 54 -0.43 9.46 0.52
CA PHE A 54 0.83 9.92 -0.06
C PHE A 54 1.24 11.30 0.45
N GLU A 55 0.28 12.20 0.67
CA GLU A 55 0.55 13.56 1.19
C GLU A 55 0.40 13.65 2.72
N GLY A 56 -0.08 12.58 3.37
CA GLY A 56 -0.24 12.53 4.83
C GLY A 56 -1.31 13.46 5.41
N LEU A 57 -2.18 14.04 4.56
CA LEU A 57 -3.16 15.02 4.98
C LEU A 57 -4.28 14.40 5.83
N ARG A 58 -4.71 15.12 6.85
CA ARG A 58 -5.85 14.79 7.72
C ARG A 58 -7.17 15.16 7.05
N GLY A 59 -8.28 14.57 7.51
CA GLY A 59 -9.61 14.78 6.94
C GLY A 59 -9.99 16.26 6.78
N ARG A 60 -9.72 17.08 7.81
CA ARG A 60 -9.89 18.54 7.79
C ARG A 60 -9.06 19.26 6.73
N GLU A 61 -7.79 18.88 6.55
CA GLU A 61 -6.86 19.54 5.60
C GLU A 61 -7.27 19.21 4.16
N ILE A 62 -7.69 17.97 3.92
CA ILE A 62 -8.28 17.56 2.64
C ILE A 62 -9.60 18.29 2.38
N ALA A 63 -10.44 18.49 3.41
CA ALA A 63 -11.71 19.19 3.28
C ALA A 63 -11.51 20.66 2.87
N GLU A 64 -10.57 21.35 3.53
CA GLU A 64 -10.15 22.70 3.18
C GLU A 64 -9.57 22.78 1.76
N LEU A 65 -8.65 21.88 1.42
CA LEU A 65 -8.01 21.83 0.09
C LEU A 65 -9.02 21.62 -1.04
N LEU A 66 -10.02 20.77 -0.84
CA LEU A 66 -11.00 20.41 -1.85
C LEU A 66 -12.27 21.28 -1.82
N GLY A 67 -12.43 22.15 -0.81
CA GLY A 67 -13.62 22.98 -0.64
C GLY A 67 -14.90 22.17 -0.38
N VAL A 68 -14.79 21.03 0.31
CA VAL A 68 -15.92 20.13 0.62
C VAL A 68 -16.04 19.88 2.13
N PRO A 69 -17.21 19.46 2.66
CA PRO A 69 -17.33 19.13 4.08
C PRO A 69 -16.41 17.99 4.52
N GLU A 70 -15.85 18.07 5.73
CA GLU A 70 -15.02 17.00 6.30
C GLU A 70 -15.78 15.67 6.42
N SER A 71 -17.10 15.71 6.68
CA SER A 71 -17.96 14.52 6.69
C SER A 71 -18.01 13.81 5.33
N THR A 72 -17.95 14.57 4.24
CA THR A 72 -17.85 14.08 2.86
C THR A 72 -16.50 13.41 2.63
N VAL A 73 -15.40 14.05 3.04
CA VAL A 73 -14.04 13.47 2.97
C VAL A 73 -13.98 12.14 3.73
N ARG A 74 -14.47 12.10 4.98
CA ARG A 74 -14.49 10.89 5.81
C ARG A 74 -15.26 9.75 5.12
N THR A 75 -16.42 10.06 4.56
CA THR A 75 -17.25 9.07 3.85
C THR A 75 -16.56 8.55 2.59
N HIS A 76 -15.91 9.42 1.81
CA HIS A 76 -15.14 9.00 0.64
C HIS A 76 -13.90 8.19 1.02
N LEU A 77 -13.19 8.55 2.09
CA LEU A 77 -12.05 7.80 2.60
C LEU A 77 -12.43 6.38 3.02
N GLU A 78 -13.49 6.25 3.84
CA GLU A 78 -13.93 4.94 4.31
C GLU A 78 -14.35 4.03 3.14
N ARG A 79 -15.19 4.56 2.24
CA ARG A 79 -15.66 3.81 1.07
C ARG A 79 -14.52 3.52 0.08
N GLY A 80 -13.63 4.48 -0.13
CA GLY A 80 -12.45 4.36 -0.98
C GLY A 80 -11.52 3.26 -0.49
N ARG A 81 -11.18 3.23 0.81
CA ARG A 81 -10.35 2.16 1.40
C ARG A 81 -10.98 0.78 1.26
N LYS A 82 -12.27 0.64 1.61
CA LYS A 82 -13.00 -0.63 1.46
C LYS A 82 -13.03 -1.09 0.00
N ARG A 83 -13.26 -0.17 -0.93
CA ARG A 83 -13.30 -0.46 -2.36
C ARG A 83 -11.93 -0.81 -2.91
N LEU A 84 -10.88 -0.12 -2.47
CA LEU A 84 -9.49 -0.38 -2.84
C LEU A 84 -9.09 -1.81 -2.47
N VAL A 85 -9.31 -2.22 -1.22
CA VAL A 85 -9.05 -3.59 -0.76
C VAL A 85 -9.77 -4.63 -1.62
N LYS A 86 -11.06 -4.39 -1.92
CA LYS A 86 -11.86 -5.28 -2.76
C LYS A 86 -11.28 -5.39 -4.17
N ILE A 87 -10.99 -4.26 -4.82
CA ILE A 87 -10.43 -4.24 -6.19
C ILE A 87 -9.05 -4.89 -6.22
N THR A 88 -8.20 -4.63 -5.23
CA THR A 88 -6.87 -5.25 -5.14
C THR A 88 -6.97 -6.77 -5.12
N ARG A 89 -7.90 -7.34 -4.35
CA ARG A 89 -8.17 -8.79 -4.34
C ARG A 89 -8.73 -9.30 -5.67
N GLU A 90 -9.60 -8.52 -6.32
CA GLU A 90 -10.19 -8.87 -7.63
C GLU A 90 -9.16 -8.85 -8.76
N LEU A 91 -8.15 -7.97 -8.69
CA LEU A 91 -7.14 -7.77 -9.74
C LEU A 91 -5.87 -8.60 -9.55
N ALA A 92 -5.61 -9.10 -8.35
CA ALA A 92 -4.38 -9.84 -8.08
C ALA A 92 -4.35 -11.16 -8.84
N GLU A 93 -3.17 -11.49 -9.37
CA GLU A 93 -2.95 -12.76 -10.08
C GLU A 93 -3.01 -13.96 -9.13
N ASN A 94 -2.71 -13.74 -7.84
CA ASN A 94 -2.87 -14.73 -6.79
C ASN A 94 -3.20 -14.06 -5.44
N PRO A 95 -3.74 -14.81 -4.46
CA PRO A 95 -4.10 -14.27 -3.15
C PRO A 95 -2.91 -13.71 -2.34
N ALA A 96 -1.72 -14.28 -2.47
CA ALA A 96 -0.54 -13.81 -1.74
C ALA A 96 -0.11 -12.41 -2.19
N LEU A 97 -0.18 -12.12 -3.50
CA LEU A 97 0.08 -10.79 -4.05
C LEU A 97 -0.98 -9.77 -3.57
N ALA A 98 -2.25 -10.17 -3.46
CA ALA A 98 -3.29 -9.29 -2.92
C ALA A 98 -2.99 -8.92 -1.46
N GLU A 99 -2.74 -9.92 -0.60
CA GLU A 99 -2.55 -9.69 0.83
C GLU A 99 -1.21 -8.97 1.13
N SER A 100 -0.14 -9.25 0.38
CA SER A 100 1.12 -8.47 0.47
C SER A 100 0.94 -7.02 0.05
N THR A 101 0.19 -6.76 -1.03
CA THR A 101 -0.14 -5.38 -1.47
C THR A 101 -1.00 -4.63 -0.43
N ILE A 102 -2.00 -5.30 0.16
CA ILE A 102 -2.90 -4.69 1.16
C ILE A 102 -2.18 -4.44 2.50
N SER A 103 -1.38 -5.40 2.96
CA SER A 103 -0.61 -5.29 4.20
C SER A 103 0.52 -4.26 4.05
N GLY A 104 1.20 -4.25 2.91
CA GLY A 104 2.18 -3.23 2.54
C GLY A 104 1.61 -1.81 2.65
N LEU A 105 0.36 -1.60 2.24
CA LEU A 105 -0.31 -0.30 2.39
C LEU A 105 -0.44 0.16 3.86
N SER A 106 -0.64 -0.78 4.80
CA SER A 106 -0.73 -0.45 6.23
C SER A 106 0.65 -0.16 6.84
N THR A 107 1.66 -0.93 6.44
CA THR A 107 3.05 -0.74 6.88
C THR A 107 3.67 0.52 6.28
N TRP A 108 3.41 0.83 5.00
CA TRP A 108 3.93 2.01 4.32
C TRP A 108 3.31 3.29 4.86
N VAL A 109 2.03 3.26 5.27
CA VAL A 109 1.40 4.39 5.98
C VAL A 109 2.14 4.70 7.27
N GLU A 110 2.52 3.67 8.02
CA GLU A 110 3.21 3.84 9.29
C GLU A 110 4.65 4.35 9.06
N ASP A 111 5.34 3.81 8.05
CA ASP A 111 6.73 4.18 7.72
C ASP A 111 6.83 5.61 7.16
N ILE A 112 5.85 6.05 6.36
CA ILE A 112 5.73 7.43 5.87
C ILE A 112 5.40 8.38 7.03
N ARG A 113 4.51 7.99 7.95
CA ARG A 113 4.19 8.79 9.15
C ARG A 113 5.41 9.01 10.05
N GLN A 114 6.27 8.00 10.20
CA GLN A 114 7.50 8.09 10.99
C GLN A 114 8.57 8.95 10.33
N ASN A 115 8.66 8.95 8.98
CA ASN A 115 9.65 9.75 8.26
C ASN A 115 9.27 11.23 8.08
N ILE A 116 7.98 11.61 8.17
CA ILE A 116 7.53 13.00 8.00
C ILE A 116 7.37 13.73 9.35
N GLY A 117 7.62 13.07 10.49
CA GLY A 117 7.60 13.73 11.80
C GLY A 117 6.23 14.30 12.19
N LEU A 118 5.14 13.73 11.68
CA LEU A 118 3.78 14.12 12.07
C LEU A 118 3.39 13.41 13.37
N THR A 119 3.95 13.87 14.50
CA THR A 119 3.35 13.57 15.80
C THR A 119 1.96 14.22 15.88
N PRO A 120 0.94 13.53 16.41
CA PRO A 120 -0.31 14.17 16.77
C PRO A 120 -0.11 14.88 18.10
N ASP A 121 0.30 16.15 18.08
CA ASP A 121 -0.21 17.15 19.01
C ASP A 121 0.31 18.55 18.71
N SER A 122 -0.62 19.41 18.28
CA SER A 122 -0.90 20.79 18.74
C SER A 122 -2.08 21.33 17.93
#